data_AF-A0A067LPN7-F1
#
_entry.id   AF-A0A067LPN7-F1
#
_cell.length_a   1.000
_cell.length_b   1.000
_cell.length_c   1.000
_cell.angle_alpha   90.00
_cell.angle_beta   90.00
_cell.angle_gamma   90.00
#
_symmetry.space_group_name_H-M   'P 1'
#
loop_
_entity.id
_entity.type
_entity.pdbx_description
1 polymer ?
#
loop_
_entity_poly.entity_id
_entity_poly.type
_entity_poly.pdbx_seq_one_letter_code
_entity_poly.pdbx_strand_id
1 'polypeptide(L)'
;MADVNSLLLLLGLLCHILPLMFRYAIGEGIVTAHSTLELSRASSILMLLAYIAYIFFQLKTHRQLFESQEEGEEEEEEEEKAVIGFWSAFSWLVGMTLIIALLSEYVVGTIEAASDSWGISVSFISIILLPIVGNAAEHAGSIIFAFKNKLDISLGVALGSATQISMFVVPLCVVVGWIMHVNMDLDFSLLETGCLAFTIIIVAFTLQDGTSHYMKGVVLFLCYIVIGACFWVHKIPQSEITVGKPFTGVFAA
;
A
#
# COMPACT_ATOMS: atom_id res chain seq x y z
N MET A 1 17.00 7.12 -7.94
CA MET A 1 15.66 7.39 -7.35
C MET A 1 15.15 6.22 -6.52
N ALA A 2 15.26 4.98 -7.03
CA ALA A 2 14.88 3.77 -6.32
C ALA A 2 15.47 3.66 -4.90
N ASP A 3 16.74 4.04 -4.69
CA ASP A 3 17.39 3.93 -3.38
C ASP A 3 16.75 4.82 -2.30
N VAL A 4 16.39 6.06 -2.64
CA VAL A 4 15.76 7.01 -1.71
C VAL A 4 14.36 6.52 -1.34
N ASN A 5 13.58 6.09 -2.34
CA ASN A 5 12.25 5.54 -2.13
C ASN A 5 12.31 4.24 -1.30
N SER A 6 13.27 3.36 -1.58
CA SER A 6 13.48 2.14 -0.80
C SER A 6 13.83 2.44 0.66
N LEU A 7 14.63 3.49 0.93
CA LEU A 7 14.97 3.89 2.29
C LEU A 7 13.77 4.48 3.03
N LEU A 8 12.94 5.27 2.34
CA LEU A 8 11.70 5.81 2.90
C LEU A 8 10.68 4.71 3.18
N LEU A 9 10.55 3.72 2.30
CA LEU A 9 9.72 2.53 2.53
C LEU A 9 10.20 1.73 3.73
N LEU A 10 11.52 1.58 3.93
CA LEU A 10 12.08 0.95 5.13
C LEU A 10 11.80 1.77 6.41
N LEU A 11 11.83 3.10 6.33
CA LEU A 11 11.43 3.96 7.45
C LEU A 11 9.93 3.82 7.77
N GLY A 12 9.08 3.80 6.75
CA GLY A 12 7.64 3.53 6.91
C GLY A 12 7.39 2.16 7.53
N LEU A 13 8.12 1.13 7.08
CA LEU A 13 8.05 -0.21 7.64
C LEU A 13 8.40 -0.22 9.14
N LEU A 14 9.46 0.49 9.56
CA LEU A 14 9.81 0.62 10.97
C LEU A 14 8.66 1.24 11.77
N CYS A 15 8.02 2.27 11.22
CA CYS A 15 6.89 2.96 11.85
C CYS A 15 5.65 2.08 11.99
N HIS A 16 5.45 1.08 11.11
CA HIS A 16 4.39 0.08 11.20
C HIS A 16 4.73 -1.07 12.16
N ILE A 17 5.97 -1.56 12.14
CA ILE A 17 6.42 -2.68 12.99
C ILE A 17 6.42 -2.28 14.47
N LEU A 18 6.75 -1.03 14.81
CA LEU A 18 6.89 -0.59 16.20
C LEU A 18 5.57 -0.69 17.01
N PRO A 19 4.42 -0.15 16.55
CA PRO A 19 3.13 -0.37 17.21
C PRO A 19 2.77 -1.84 17.39
N LEU A 20 2.98 -2.66 16.35
CA LEU A 20 2.73 -4.10 16.41
C LEU A 20 3.58 -4.79 17.47
N MET A 21 4.89 -4.55 17.44
CA MET A 21 5.84 -5.14 18.39
C MET A 21 5.56 -4.70 19.82
N PHE A 22 5.16 -3.44 20.00
CA PHE A 22 4.77 -2.90 21.30
C PHE A 22 3.55 -3.62 21.87
N ARG A 23 2.51 -3.86 21.05
CA ARG A 23 1.34 -4.66 21.45
C ARG A 23 1.74 -6.08 21.86
N TYR A 24 2.60 -6.75 21.08
CA TYR A 24 3.05 -8.11 21.38
C TYR A 24 3.93 -8.20 22.64
N ALA A 25 4.77 -7.20 22.90
CA ALA A 25 5.69 -7.20 24.03
C ALA A 25 4.97 -6.99 25.38
N ILE A 26 3.91 -6.18 25.40
CA ILE A 26 3.22 -5.78 26.63
C ILE A 26 1.99 -6.65 26.92
N GLY A 27 1.43 -7.30 25.89
CA GLY A 27 0.26 -8.17 26.00
C GLY A 27 -1.07 -7.40 25.85
N GLU A 28 -2.14 -8.14 25.57
CA GLU A 28 -3.47 -7.56 25.31
C GLU A 28 -4.06 -6.92 26.58
N GLY A 29 -4.39 -5.63 26.50
CA GLY A 29 -5.01 -4.87 27.59
C GLY A 29 -5.40 -3.46 27.15
N ILE A 30 -6.34 -2.84 27.89
CA ILE A 30 -6.86 -1.49 27.59
C ILE A 30 -5.74 -0.43 27.60
N VAL A 31 -4.80 -0.56 28.54
CA VAL A 31 -3.63 0.34 28.65
C VAL A 31 -2.72 0.18 27.42
N THR A 32 -2.51 -1.06 26.95
CA THR A 32 -1.71 -1.36 25.76
C THR A 32 -2.34 -0.74 24.50
N ALA A 33 -3.67 -0.80 24.36
CA ALA A 33 -4.37 -0.21 23.21
C ALA A 33 -4.20 1.32 23.14
N HIS A 34 -4.33 2.02 24.27
CA HIS A 34 -4.13 3.47 24.31
C HIS A 34 -2.70 3.86 23.94
N SER A 35 -1.70 3.19 24.51
CA SER A 35 -0.30 3.47 24.21
C SER A 35 0.09 3.10 22.78
N THR A 36 -0.50 2.05 22.20
CA THR A 36 -0.29 1.67 20.79
C THR A 36 -0.84 2.74 19.84
N LEU A 37 -1.99 3.31 20.18
CA LEU A 37 -2.59 4.41 19.42
C LEU A 37 -1.76 5.70 19.51
N GLU A 38 -1.25 6.05 20.69
CA GLU A 38 -0.34 7.20 20.87
C GLU A 38 0.95 7.02 20.08
N LEU A 39 1.54 5.82 20.12
CA LEU A 39 2.71 5.48 19.33
C LEU A 39 2.42 5.59 17.82
N SER A 40 1.26 5.11 17.38
CA SER A 40 0.83 5.19 15.97
C SER A 40 0.65 6.64 15.50
N ARG A 41 0.10 7.52 16.35
CA ARG A 41 -0.02 8.96 16.06
C ARG A 41 1.34 9.63 15.97
N ALA A 42 2.25 9.33 16.90
CA ALA A 42 3.61 9.85 16.88
C ALA A 42 4.39 9.41 15.63
N SER A 43 4.31 8.11 15.29
CA SER A 43 4.86 7.55 14.06
C SER A 43 4.28 8.23 12.82
N SER A 44 2.97 8.47 12.78
CA SER A 44 2.31 9.12 11.64
C SER A 44 2.81 10.55 11.42
N ILE A 45 2.98 11.33 12.49
CA ILE A 45 3.56 12.68 12.39
C ILE A 45 5.00 12.62 11.86
N LEU A 46 5.81 11.68 12.34
CA LEU A 46 7.18 11.49 11.86
C LEU A 46 7.22 11.15 10.37
N MET A 47 6.36 10.23 9.92
CA MET A 47 6.26 9.83 8.52
C MET A 47 5.87 11.00 7.62
N LEU A 48 4.88 11.82 8.03
CA LEU A 48 4.48 13.01 7.29
C LEU A 48 5.61 14.05 7.21
N LEU A 49 6.35 14.27 8.29
CA LEU A 49 7.51 15.16 8.29
C LEU A 49 8.61 14.65 7.35
N ALA A 50 8.88 13.35 7.37
CA ALA A 50 9.84 12.73 6.46
C ALA A 50 9.38 12.85 5.00
N TYR A 51 8.07 12.72 4.72
CA TYR A 51 7.52 12.92 3.38
C TYR A 51 7.63 14.38 2.92
N ILE A 52 7.37 15.36 3.79
CA ILE A 52 7.56 16.78 3.46
C ILE A 52 9.04 17.06 3.14
N ALA A 53 9.97 16.50 3.92
CA ALA A 53 11.40 16.62 3.64
C ALA A 53 11.77 15.96 2.30
N TYR A 54 11.15 14.83 1.97
CA TYR A 54 11.30 14.16 0.67
C TYR A 54 10.77 15.01 -0.49
N ILE A 55 9.58 15.61 -0.38
CA ILE A 55 9.04 16.52 -1.38
C ILE A 55 9.95 17.74 -1.57
N PHE A 56 10.48 18.30 -0.49
CA PHE A 56 11.46 19.40 -0.58
C PHE A 56 12.74 18.96 -1.30
N PHE A 57 13.21 17.74 -1.04
CA PHE A 57 14.36 17.16 -1.71
C PHE A 57 14.09 16.99 -3.22
N GLN A 58 12.93 16.43 -3.57
CA GLN A 58 12.49 16.19 -4.94
C GLN A 58 12.33 17.49 -5.73
N LEU A 59 11.57 18.46 -5.21
CA LEU A 59 11.20 19.66 -5.95
C LEU A 59 12.29 20.73 -5.99
N LYS A 60 13.19 20.77 -5.01
CA LYS A 60 14.16 21.87 -4.88
C LYS A 60 15.60 21.43 -5.01
N THR A 61 16.05 20.46 -4.22
CA THR A 61 17.50 20.17 -4.14
C THR A 61 17.96 19.26 -5.27
N HIS A 62 17.11 18.33 -5.72
CA HIS A 62 17.45 17.32 -6.73
C HIS A 62 16.52 17.34 -7.94
N ARG A 63 15.88 18.49 -8.21
CA ARG A 63 14.88 18.66 -9.26
C ARG A 63 15.31 18.12 -10.63
N GLN A 64 16.58 18.32 -11.02
CA GLN A 64 17.13 17.80 -12.28
C GLN A 64 17.04 16.27 -12.43
N LEU A 65 17.12 15.51 -11.34
CA LEU A 65 17.00 14.05 -11.37
C LEU A 65 15.56 13.58 -11.60
N PHE A 66 14.58 14.42 -11.31
CA PHE A 66 13.16 14.09 -11.45
C PHE A 66 12.55 14.71 -12.72
N GLU A 67 12.93 15.94 -13.09
CA GLU A 67 12.51 16.59 -14.35
C GLU A 67 12.90 15.75 -15.59
N SER A 68 14.10 15.16 -15.60
CA SER A 68 14.55 14.30 -16.70
C SER A 68 13.78 12.98 -16.82
N GLN A 69 13.08 12.57 -15.76
CA GLN A 69 12.21 11.40 -15.77
C GLN A 69 10.81 11.75 -16.28
N GLU A 70 10.26 12.88 -15.80
CA GLU A 70 8.97 13.42 -16.24
C GLU A 70 8.97 13.73 -17.74
N GLU A 71 10.04 14.36 -18.27
CA GLU A 71 10.19 14.60 -19.72
C GLU A 71 10.17 13.27 -20.52
N GLY A 72 10.76 12.21 -19.98
CA GLY A 72 10.77 10.89 -20.62
C GLY A 72 9.43 10.15 -20.57
N GLU A 73 8.56 10.48 -19.61
CA GLU A 73 7.17 10.04 -19.51
C GLU A 73 6.30 10.82 -20.51
N GLU A 74 6.42 12.15 -20.54
CA GLU A 74 5.66 13.04 -21.41
C GLU A 74 5.99 12.87 -22.90
N GLU A 75 7.27 12.77 -23.31
CA GLU A 75 7.67 12.58 -24.72
C GLU A 75 7.06 11.33 -25.38
N GLU A 76 6.61 10.36 -24.58
CA GLU A 76 5.97 9.15 -25.07
C GLU A 76 4.45 9.13 -24.97
N GLU A 77 3.88 9.97 -24.12
CA GLU A 77 2.46 10.33 -24.14
C GLU A 77 2.16 11.39 -25.21
N GLU A 78 3.19 12.10 -25.71
CA GLU A 78 3.14 13.23 -26.65
C GLU A 78 2.62 12.93 -28.08
N GLU A 79 2.22 11.70 -28.41
CA GLU A 79 1.29 11.51 -29.54
C GLU A 79 -0.09 12.14 -29.24
N GLU A 80 -0.42 12.41 -27.98
CA GLU A 80 -1.60 13.16 -27.53
C GLU A 80 -1.21 14.53 -26.93
N LYS A 81 -1.01 15.52 -27.80
CA LYS A 81 -0.89 16.93 -27.38
C LYS A 81 -2.03 17.30 -26.42
N ALA A 82 -1.72 17.95 -25.30
CA ALA A 82 -2.70 18.40 -24.31
C ALA A 82 -3.83 19.24 -24.96
N VAL A 83 -4.99 18.63 -25.17
CA VAL A 83 -6.13 19.24 -25.88
C VAL A 83 -6.98 20.13 -24.95
N ILE A 84 -6.69 20.16 -23.64
CA ILE A 84 -7.56 20.78 -22.64
C ILE A 84 -6.96 22.05 -22.02
N GLY A 85 -7.72 23.16 -22.07
CA GLY A 85 -7.35 24.40 -21.38
C GLY A 85 -7.50 24.30 -19.86
N PHE A 86 -6.80 25.17 -19.10
CA PHE A 86 -6.75 25.15 -17.63
C PHE A 86 -8.12 25.01 -16.94
N TRP A 87 -9.12 25.81 -17.35
CA TRP A 87 -10.47 25.76 -16.76
C TRP A 87 -11.22 24.46 -17.08
N SER A 88 -10.95 23.87 -18.24
CA SER A 88 -11.48 22.55 -18.61
C SER A 88 -10.84 21.45 -17.77
N ALA A 89 -9.51 21.50 -17.59
CA ALA A 89 -8.78 20.56 -16.75
C ALA A 89 -9.24 20.63 -15.29
N PHE A 90 -9.39 21.84 -14.73
CA PHE A 90 -9.92 22.04 -13.38
C PHE A 90 -11.35 21.47 -13.22
N SER A 91 -12.22 21.73 -14.20
CA SER A 91 -13.60 21.21 -14.17
C SER A 91 -13.63 19.68 -14.24
N TRP A 92 -12.80 19.08 -15.09
CA TRP A 92 -12.65 17.62 -15.18
C TRP A 92 -12.10 17.01 -13.90
N LEU A 93 -11.09 17.65 -13.28
CA LEU A 93 -10.51 17.19 -12.02
C LEU A 93 -11.57 17.14 -10.92
N VAL A 94 -12.33 18.22 -10.73
CA VAL A 94 -13.40 18.26 -9.72
C VAL A 94 -14.50 17.25 -10.04
N GLY A 95 -14.92 17.17 -11.30
CA GLY A 95 -15.97 16.25 -11.75
C GLY A 95 -15.61 14.78 -11.49
N MET A 96 -14.41 14.36 -11.90
CA MET A 96 -13.95 12.99 -11.69
C MET A 96 -13.72 12.68 -10.22
N THR A 97 -13.22 13.64 -9.44
CA THR A 97 -13.06 13.47 -7.99
C THR A 97 -14.40 13.20 -7.30
N LEU A 98 -15.47 13.93 -7.68
CA LEU A 98 -16.81 13.71 -7.14
C LEU A 98 -17.38 12.35 -7.55
N ILE A 99 -17.18 11.95 -8.81
CA ILE A 99 -17.63 10.63 -9.29
C ILE A 99 -16.90 9.51 -8.54
N ILE A 100 -15.58 9.61 -8.38
CA ILE A 100 -14.78 8.64 -7.63
C ILE A 100 -15.22 8.58 -6.16
N ALA A 101 -15.50 9.73 -5.54
CA ALA A 101 -16.00 9.76 -4.16
C ALA A 101 -17.34 9.01 -4.01
N LEU A 102 -18.29 9.23 -4.93
CA LEU A 102 -19.57 8.51 -4.94
C LEU A 102 -19.37 7.01 -5.17
N LEU A 103 -18.56 6.63 -6.16
CA LEU A 103 -18.28 5.22 -6.46
C LEU A 103 -17.55 4.53 -5.30
N SER A 104 -16.66 5.25 -4.60
CA SER A 104 -15.95 4.73 -3.42
C SER A 104 -16.91 4.39 -2.29
N GLU A 105 -17.92 5.22 -2.03
CA GLU A 105 -18.97 4.92 -1.03
C GLU A 105 -19.73 3.63 -1.37
N TYR A 106 -20.12 3.46 -2.64
CA TYR A 106 -20.76 2.23 -3.10
C TYR A 106 -19.84 1.00 -3.01
N VAL A 107 -18.57 1.15 -3.40
CA VAL A 107 -17.59 0.06 -3.32
C VAL A 107 -17.40 -0.36 -1.87
N VAL A 108 -17.09 0.56 -0.96
CA VAL A 108 -16.90 0.26 0.47
C VAL A 108 -18.15 -0.38 1.08
N GLY A 109 -19.34 0.14 0.77
CA GLY A 109 -20.62 -0.41 1.25
C GLY A 109 -20.95 -1.81 0.73
N THR A 110 -20.28 -2.29 -0.32
CA THR A 110 -20.50 -3.63 -0.90
C THR A 110 -19.44 -4.66 -0.49
N ILE A 111 -18.34 -4.25 0.16
CA ILE A 111 -17.23 -5.16 0.53
C ILE A 111 -17.73 -6.30 1.42
N GLU A 112 -18.50 -6.00 2.47
CA GLU A 112 -19.01 -6.99 3.42
C GLU A 112 -20.00 -7.96 2.73
N ALA A 113 -20.94 -7.43 1.95
CA ALA A 113 -21.89 -8.25 1.20
C ALA A 113 -21.19 -9.15 0.14
N ALA A 114 -20.14 -8.65 -0.51
CA ALA A 114 -19.33 -9.41 -1.45
C ALA A 114 -18.52 -10.51 -0.74
N SER A 115 -17.95 -10.21 0.43
CA SER A 115 -17.26 -11.17 1.30
C SER A 115 -18.17 -12.34 1.65
N ASP A 116 -19.38 -12.06 2.11
CA ASP A 116 -20.36 -13.10 2.50
C ASP A 116 -20.86 -13.92 1.30
N SER A 117 -21.13 -13.27 0.16
CA SER A 117 -21.65 -13.92 -1.04
C SER A 117 -20.61 -14.81 -1.73
N TRP A 118 -19.36 -14.34 -1.83
CA TRP A 118 -18.28 -15.07 -2.50
C TRP A 118 -17.53 -16.01 -1.54
N GLY A 119 -17.82 -15.93 -0.24
CA GLY A 119 -17.17 -16.71 0.80
C GLY A 119 -15.68 -16.43 0.88
N ILE A 120 -15.24 -15.19 0.66
CA ILE A 120 -13.84 -14.75 0.74
C ILE A 120 -13.67 -13.71 1.85
N SER A 121 -12.48 -13.59 2.44
CA SER A 121 -12.28 -12.65 3.56
C SER A 121 -12.31 -11.19 3.10
N VAL A 122 -12.82 -10.31 3.96
CA VAL A 122 -12.74 -8.85 3.77
C VAL A 122 -11.29 -8.41 3.55
N SER A 123 -10.33 -8.96 4.31
CA SER A 123 -8.90 -8.67 4.12
C SER A 123 -8.41 -9.06 2.72
N PHE A 124 -8.84 -10.19 2.15
CA PHE A 124 -8.46 -10.55 0.77
C PHE A 124 -9.01 -9.57 -0.25
N ILE A 125 -10.28 -9.16 -0.12
CA ILE A 125 -10.89 -8.16 -0.99
C ILE A 125 -10.12 -6.83 -0.90
N SER A 126 -9.88 -6.35 0.32
CA SER A 126 -9.30 -5.02 0.56
C SER A 126 -7.80 -4.93 0.24
N ILE A 127 -7.03 -5.99 0.48
CA ILE A 127 -5.56 -5.96 0.32
C ILE A 127 -5.12 -6.45 -1.05
N ILE A 128 -5.84 -7.41 -1.65
CA ILE A 128 -5.46 -8.01 -2.94
C ILE A 128 -6.29 -7.43 -4.08
N LEU A 129 -7.62 -7.52 -4.01
CA LEU A 129 -8.46 -7.17 -5.17
C LEU A 129 -8.59 -5.66 -5.38
N LEU A 130 -8.85 -4.91 -4.31
CA LEU A 130 -9.13 -3.48 -4.41
C LEU A 130 -7.93 -2.67 -4.97
N PRO A 131 -6.68 -2.91 -4.52
CA PRO A 131 -5.53 -2.17 -5.05
C PRO A 131 -5.21 -2.51 -6.51
N ILE A 132 -5.50 -3.73 -6.97
CA ILE A 132 -5.31 -4.09 -8.39
C ILE A 132 -6.18 -3.20 -9.27
N VAL A 133 -7.45 -3.01 -8.90
CA VAL A 133 -8.39 -2.20 -9.69
C VAL A 133 -8.07 -0.71 -9.53
N GLY A 134 -7.81 -0.27 -8.29
CA GLY A 134 -7.52 1.14 -8.00
C GLY A 134 -6.26 1.66 -8.70
N ASN A 135 -5.23 0.81 -8.83
CA ASN A 135 -3.94 1.19 -9.40
C ASN A 135 -3.72 0.61 -10.81
N ALA A 136 -4.77 0.08 -11.46
CA ALA A 136 -4.66 -0.59 -12.76
C ALA A 136 -4.05 0.31 -13.85
N ALA A 137 -4.43 1.58 -13.87
CA ALA A 137 -3.92 2.56 -14.84
C ALA A 137 -2.41 2.81 -14.64
N GLU A 138 -1.97 3.03 -13.40
CA GLU A 138 -0.55 3.22 -13.05
C GLU A 138 0.28 1.96 -13.38
N HIS A 139 -0.27 0.77 -13.09
CA HIS A 139 0.38 -0.50 -13.42
C HIS A 139 0.51 -0.69 -14.94
N ALA A 140 -0.53 -0.36 -15.71
CA ALA A 140 -0.50 -0.44 -17.17
C ALA A 140 0.57 0.50 -17.75
N GLY A 141 0.61 1.76 -17.30
CA GLY A 141 1.65 2.73 -17.70
C GLY A 141 3.06 2.23 -17.37
N SER A 142 3.26 1.75 -16.14
CA SER A 142 4.55 1.19 -15.69
C SER A 142 5.02 0.03 -16.58
N ILE A 143 4.11 -0.87 -16.95
CA ILE A 143 4.41 -2.01 -17.84
C ILE A 143 4.76 -1.52 -19.26
N ILE A 144 4.04 -0.52 -19.79
CA ILE A 144 4.33 0.08 -21.10
C ILE A 144 5.74 0.69 -21.12
N PHE A 145 6.10 1.48 -20.11
CA PHE A 145 7.45 2.06 -20.01
C PHE A 145 8.53 0.99 -19.86
N ALA A 146 8.26 -0.09 -19.12
CA ALA A 146 9.18 -1.23 -19.03
C ALA A 146 9.38 -1.92 -20.39
N PHE A 147 8.34 -2.10 -21.21
CA PHE A 147 8.46 -2.65 -22.56
C PHE A 147 9.26 -1.77 -23.52
N LYS A 148 9.23 -0.45 -23.30
CA LYS A 148 10.05 0.51 -24.05
C LYS A 148 11.47 0.66 -23.50
N ASN A 149 11.90 -0.27 -22.64
CA ASN A 149 13.23 -0.31 -22.05
C ASN A 149 13.55 0.91 -21.16
N LYS A 150 12.53 1.60 -20.65
CA LYS A 150 12.65 2.71 -19.68
C LYS A 150 12.36 2.20 -18.26
N LEU A 151 13.20 1.29 -17.78
CA LEU A 151 13.00 0.65 -16.48
C LEU A 151 13.11 1.62 -15.29
N ASP A 152 13.95 2.64 -15.38
CA ASP A 152 14.08 3.64 -14.32
C ASP A 152 12.78 4.43 -14.12
N ILE A 153 12.09 4.74 -15.23
CA ILE A 153 10.77 5.37 -15.23
C ILE A 153 9.73 4.45 -14.59
N SER A 154 9.64 3.20 -15.06
CA SER A 154 8.72 2.20 -14.51
C SER A 154 8.91 1.99 -13.00
N LEU A 155 10.16 1.90 -12.54
CA LEU A 155 10.50 1.79 -11.12
C LEU A 155 10.21 3.08 -10.36
N GLY A 156 10.40 4.24 -10.97
CA GLY A 156 10.06 5.55 -10.42
C GLY A 156 8.57 5.67 -10.13
N VAL A 157 7.71 5.32 -11.10
CA VAL A 157 6.24 5.32 -10.94
C VAL A 157 5.83 4.36 -9.81
N ALA A 158 6.29 3.10 -9.85
CA ALA A 158 5.90 2.09 -8.86
C ALA A 158 6.38 2.41 -7.43
N LEU A 159 7.65 2.77 -7.25
CA LEU A 159 8.21 3.08 -5.93
C LEU A 159 7.74 4.44 -5.41
N GLY A 160 7.48 5.40 -6.30
CA GLY A 160 6.92 6.70 -5.97
C GLY A 160 5.51 6.55 -5.39
N SER A 161 4.62 5.83 -6.10
CA SER A 161 3.26 5.52 -5.65
C SER A 161 3.27 4.77 -4.31
N ALA A 162 4.11 3.73 -4.16
CA ALA A 162 4.25 3.01 -2.90
C ALA A 162 4.74 3.90 -1.74
N THR A 163 5.72 4.77 -2.00
CA THR A 163 6.26 5.70 -0.99
C THR A 163 5.22 6.74 -0.60
N GLN A 164 4.44 7.26 -1.55
CA GLN A 164 3.34 8.19 -1.30
C GLN A 164 2.25 7.53 -0.45
N ILE A 165 1.81 6.32 -0.80
CA ILE A 165 0.79 5.61 -0.03
C ILE A 165 1.29 5.37 1.41
N SER A 166 2.51 4.84 1.55
CA SER A 166 3.07 4.50 2.86
C SER A 166 3.36 5.73 3.72
N MET A 167 4.08 6.72 3.20
CA MET A 167 4.61 7.84 3.99
C MET A 167 3.69 9.06 4.07
N PHE A 168 2.68 9.14 3.19
CA PHE A 168 1.73 10.26 3.18
C PHE A 168 0.29 9.81 3.42
N VAL A 169 -0.26 8.94 2.56
CA VAL A 169 -1.70 8.63 2.61
C VAL A 169 -2.10 7.93 3.90
N VAL A 170 -1.44 6.83 4.26
CA VAL A 170 -1.73 6.07 5.48
C VAL A 170 -1.58 6.90 6.76
N PRO A 171 -0.45 7.60 7.02
CA PRO A 171 -0.31 8.40 8.21
C PRO A 171 -1.24 9.63 8.22
N LEU A 172 -1.57 10.20 7.06
CA LEU A 172 -2.60 11.23 6.97
C LEU A 172 -3.96 10.69 7.41
N CYS A 173 -4.34 9.47 7.01
CA CYS A 173 -5.57 8.84 7.49
C CYS A 173 -5.59 8.68 9.01
N VAL A 174 -4.48 8.32 9.66
CA VAL A 174 -4.37 8.24 11.12
C VAL A 174 -4.59 9.62 11.77
N VAL A 175 -3.99 10.68 11.22
CA VAL A 175 -4.16 12.05 11.73
C VAL A 175 -5.59 12.54 11.53
N VAL A 176 -6.20 12.27 10.37
CA VAL A 176 -7.60 12.64 10.10
C VAL A 176 -8.55 11.85 11.02
N GLY A 177 -8.31 10.56 11.24
CA GLY A 177 -9.02 9.75 12.22
C GLY A 177 -8.93 10.34 13.62
N TRP A 178 -7.73 10.80 14.02
CA TRP A 178 -7.53 11.46 15.31
C TRP A 178 -8.36 12.75 15.46
N ILE A 179 -8.44 13.58 14.41
CA ILE A 179 -9.28 14.80 14.39
C ILE A 179 -10.77 14.45 14.46
N MET A 180 -11.19 13.38 13.79
CA MET A 180 -12.59 12.90 13.79
C MET A 180 -12.97 12.09 15.03
N HIS A 181 -12.06 11.95 16.02
CA HIS A 181 -12.24 11.11 17.20
C HIS A 181 -12.48 9.62 16.89
N VAL A 182 -11.97 9.14 15.75
CA VAL A 182 -11.93 7.72 15.37
C VAL A 182 -10.56 7.17 15.74
N ASN A 183 -10.55 6.05 16.47
CA ASN A 183 -9.30 5.39 16.87
C ASN A 183 -8.76 4.55 15.70
N MET A 184 -8.03 5.21 14.80
CA MET A 184 -7.24 4.57 13.75
C MET A 184 -5.78 4.51 14.20
N ASP A 185 -5.20 3.33 14.21
CA ASP A 185 -3.79 3.09 14.52
C ASP A 185 -3.03 2.52 13.31
N LEU A 186 -1.71 2.32 13.46
CA LEU A 186 -0.83 1.72 12.45
C LEU A 186 -0.56 0.24 12.74
N ASP A 187 -1.26 -0.35 13.71
CA ASP A 187 -1.09 -1.74 14.15
C ASP A 187 -1.86 -2.67 13.20
N PHE A 188 -1.30 -2.89 12.03
CA PHE A 188 -1.81 -3.94 11.14
C PHE A 188 -1.57 -5.30 11.77
N SER A 189 -2.42 -6.28 11.47
CA SER A 189 -2.26 -7.64 11.98
C SER A 189 -0.86 -8.20 11.69
N LEU A 190 -0.42 -9.18 12.47
CA LEU A 190 0.92 -9.79 12.31
C LEU A 190 1.16 -10.27 10.87
N LEU A 191 0.11 -10.82 10.24
CA LEU A 191 0.19 -11.30 8.87
C LEU A 191 0.38 -10.13 7.88
N GLU A 192 -0.40 -9.07 8.01
CA GLU A 192 -0.34 -7.89 7.13
C GLU A 192 0.99 -7.16 7.24
N THR A 193 1.43 -6.85 8.47
CA THR A 193 2.73 -6.22 8.71
C THR A 193 3.87 -7.12 8.27
N GLY A 194 3.77 -8.44 8.50
CA GLY A 194 4.76 -9.41 8.06
C GLY A 194 4.90 -9.45 6.53
N CYS A 195 3.79 -9.52 5.80
CA CYS A 195 3.78 -9.49 4.34
C CYS A 195 4.33 -8.16 3.79
N LEU A 196 3.96 -7.03 4.40
CA LEU A 196 4.51 -5.72 4.05
C LEU A 196 6.04 -5.69 4.26
N ALA A 197 6.53 -6.18 5.39
CA ALA A 197 7.95 -6.27 5.72
C ALA A 197 8.72 -7.09 4.68
N PHE A 198 8.25 -8.32 4.41
CA PHE A 198 8.87 -9.20 3.43
C PHE A 198 8.87 -8.58 2.03
N THR A 199 7.78 -7.93 1.63
CA THR A 199 7.69 -7.27 0.31
C THR A 199 8.71 -6.15 0.17
N ILE A 200 8.78 -5.24 1.15
CA ILE A 200 9.72 -4.11 1.13
C ILE A 200 11.16 -4.62 1.10
N ILE A 201 11.49 -5.62 1.91
CA ILE A 201 12.84 -6.20 1.97
C ILE A 201 13.21 -6.88 0.64
N ILE A 202 12.33 -7.71 0.08
CA ILE A 202 12.59 -8.41 -1.19
C ILE A 202 12.78 -7.40 -2.32
N VAL A 203 11.93 -6.37 -2.39
CA VAL A 203 12.05 -5.31 -3.40
C VAL A 203 13.36 -4.54 -3.22
N ALA A 204 13.71 -4.14 -1.99
CA ALA A 204 14.97 -3.44 -1.70
C ALA A 204 16.19 -4.25 -2.16
N PHE A 205 16.25 -5.55 -1.82
CA PHE A 205 17.33 -6.44 -2.27
C PHE A 205 17.35 -6.63 -3.79
N THR A 206 16.19 -6.73 -4.42
CA THR A 206 16.11 -6.94 -5.87
C THR A 206 16.66 -5.74 -6.65
N LEU A 207 16.45 -4.53 -6.12
CA LEU A 207 16.87 -3.26 -6.71
C LEU A 207 18.34 -2.92 -6.44
N GLN A 208 18.95 -3.47 -5.38
CA GLN A 208 20.30 -3.12 -4.94
C GLN A 208 21.40 -3.33 -6.00
N ASP A 209 21.24 -4.33 -6.88
CA ASP A 209 22.24 -4.63 -7.92
C ASP A 209 22.16 -3.69 -9.14
N GLY A 210 21.16 -2.81 -9.22
CA GLY A 210 20.94 -1.91 -10.36
C GLY A 210 20.67 -2.60 -11.71
N THR A 211 20.50 -3.92 -11.71
CA THR A 211 20.28 -4.74 -12.92
C THR A 211 18.90 -5.40 -12.89
N SER A 212 18.20 -5.36 -14.03
CA SER A 212 16.89 -6.00 -14.21
C SER A 212 17.01 -7.19 -15.16
N HIS A 213 16.52 -8.35 -14.71
CA HIS A 213 16.49 -9.59 -15.48
C HIS A 213 15.09 -10.20 -15.35
N TYR A 214 14.61 -10.90 -16.38
CA TYR A 214 13.27 -11.51 -16.36
C TYR A 214 13.07 -12.42 -15.13
N MET A 215 14.12 -13.10 -14.67
CA MET A 215 14.06 -13.97 -13.51
C MET A 215 13.75 -13.20 -12.21
N LYS A 216 14.30 -11.99 -12.03
CA LYS A 216 13.97 -11.11 -10.89
C LYS A 216 12.47 -10.76 -10.92
N GLY A 217 11.96 -10.40 -12.09
CA GLY A 217 10.53 -10.11 -12.28
C GLY A 217 9.62 -11.32 -11.99
N VAL A 218 9.98 -12.51 -12.47
CA VAL A 218 9.24 -13.75 -12.20
C VAL A 218 9.22 -14.06 -10.70
N VAL A 219 10.34 -13.91 -10.00
CA VAL A 219 10.40 -14.11 -8.55
C VAL A 219 9.48 -13.14 -7.81
N LEU A 220 9.53 -11.84 -8.14
CA LEU A 220 8.63 -10.85 -7.54
C LEU A 220 7.15 -11.16 -7.78
N PHE A 221 6.81 -11.56 -8.99
CA PHE A 221 5.44 -11.97 -9.34
C PHE A 221 4.99 -13.21 -8.55
N LEU A 222 5.86 -14.22 -8.41
CA LEU A 222 5.57 -15.40 -7.60
C LEU A 222 5.43 -15.07 -6.12
N CYS A 223 6.26 -14.16 -5.58
CA CYS A 223 6.10 -13.66 -4.21
C CYS A 223 4.72 -13.03 -4.00
N TYR A 224 4.25 -12.22 -4.95
CA TYR A 224 2.91 -11.64 -4.89
C TYR A 224 1.80 -12.71 -4.91
N ILE A 225 1.91 -13.72 -5.78
CA ILE A 225 0.95 -14.84 -5.82
C ILE A 225 0.93 -15.60 -4.48
N VAL A 226 2.09 -15.87 -3.89
CA VAL A 226 2.20 -16.58 -2.61
C VAL A 226 1.56 -15.77 -1.48
N ILE A 227 1.78 -14.45 -1.43
CA ILE A 227 1.13 -13.55 -0.48
C ILE A 227 -0.39 -13.56 -0.70
N GLY A 228 -0.86 -13.44 -1.94
CA GLY A 228 -2.28 -13.49 -2.29
C GLY A 228 -2.93 -14.82 -1.87
N ALA A 229 -2.26 -15.95 -2.10
CA ALA A 229 -2.70 -17.26 -1.64
C ALA A 229 -2.76 -17.35 -0.11
N CYS A 230 -1.83 -16.72 0.60
CA CYS A 230 -1.84 -16.66 2.07
C CYS A 230 -3.09 -15.94 2.59
N PHE A 231 -3.41 -14.76 2.05
CA PHE A 231 -4.64 -14.03 2.40
C PHE A 231 -5.92 -14.76 1.97
N TRP A 232 -5.88 -15.50 0.87
CA TRP A 232 -6.99 -16.33 0.43
C TRP A 232 -7.29 -17.49 1.39
N VAL A 233 -6.23 -18.09 1.96
CA VAL A 233 -6.36 -19.19 2.94
C VAL A 233 -6.68 -18.67 4.34
N HIS A 234 -6.35 -17.42 4.66
CA HIS A 234 -6.70 -16.74 5.91
C HIS A 234 -8.21 -16.40 6.01
N LYS A 235 -9.06 -17.37 5.70
CA LYS A 235 -10.51 -17.38 5.91
C LYS A 235 -10.81 -18.20 7.16
N ILE A 236 -10.63 -17.62 8.34
CA ILE A 236 -11.31 -18.14 9.52
C ILE A 236 -11.93 -16.94 10.25
N PRO A 237 -13.22 -16.65 10.04
CA PRO A 237 -13.94 -15.75 10.94
C PRO A 237 -13.89 -16.35 12.35
N GLN A 238 -13.64 -15.51 13.35
CA GLN A 238 -13.55 -15.91 14.77
C GLN A 238 -14.80 -16.63 15.31
N SER A 239 -15.89 -16.71 14.55
CA SER A 239 -17.10 -17.46 14.89
C SER A 239 -16.92 -18.99 14.91
N GLU A 240 -15.89 -19.55 14.26
CA GLU A 240 -15.62 -21.00 14.33
C GLU A 240 -14.70 -21.41 15.49
N ILE A 241 -14.06 -20.46 16.18
CA ILE A 241 -13.24 -20.77 17.38
C ILE A 241 -14.14 -21.04 18.61
N THR A 242 -15.43 -20.65 18.57
CA THR A 242 -16.37 -20.81 19.69
C THR A 242 -17.22 -22.09 19.64
N VAL A 243 -16.99 -23.01 18.71
CA VAL A 243 -17.58 -24.36 18.78
C VAL A 243 -16.47 -25.39 18.95
N GLY A 244 -16.03 -25.53 20.20
CA GLY A 244 -15.37 -26.75 20.65
C GLY A 244 -16.29 -27.94 20.43
N LYS A 245 -16.21 -28.56 19.25
CA LYS A 245 -16.62 -29.96 19.10
C LYS A 245 -15.48 -30.81 19.68
N PRO A 246 -15.69 -31.52 20.79
CA PRO A 246 -14.70 -32.45 21.28
C PRO A 246 -14.48 -33.52 20.20
N PHE A 247 -13.22 -33.72 19.85
CA PHE A 247 -12.75 -34.88 19.11
C PHE A 247 -12.98 -36.12 20.00
N THR A 248 -14.18 -36.68 19.98
CA THR A 248 -14.45 -38.03 20.48
C THR A 248 -15.04 -38.83 19.33
N GLY A 249 -14.22 -39.69 18.74
CA GLY A 249 -14.76 -40.69 17.82
C GLY A 249 -13.79 -41.31 16.84
N VAL A 250 -12.52 -41.56 17.19
CA VAL A 250 -11.73 -42.62 16.52
C VAL A 250 -10.78 -43.26 17.53
N PHE A 251 -11.31 -44.05 18.46
CA PHE A 251 -10.59 -45.17 19.05
C PHE A 251 -11.61 -46.17 19.63
N ALA A 252 -11.39 -47.44 19.27
CA ALA A 252 -11.95 -48.68 19.81
C ALA A 252 -13.27 -49.24 19.21
N ALA A 253 -13.06 -50.36 18.49
CA ALA A 253 -13.91 -51.54 18.29
C ALA A 253 -15.20 -51.41 17.47
#